data_AF-A0A964G9D2-F1
#
_entry.id   AF-A0A964G9D2-F1
#
_cell.length_a   1.000
_cell.length_b   1.000
_cell.length_c   1.000
_cell.angle_alpha   90.00
_cell.angle_beta   90.00
_cell.angle_gamma   90.00
#
_symmetry.space_group_name_H-M   'P 1'
#
loop_
_entity.id
_entity.type
_entity.pdbx_description
1 polymer ?
#
loop_
_entity_poly.entity_id
_entity_poly.type
_entity_poly.pdbx_seq_one_letter_code
_entity_poly.pdbx_strand_id
1 'polypeptide(L)'
;MQTAQEKQLRYQIQCPGLPLAVYREVAAHLRQVEGVETGLIPQQSQRFDYSDSQVGGLWIQYPDGFDLACRERVDRILAYYGDRYGAWELLSQ
;
A
#
# COMPACT_ATOMS: atom_id res chain seq x y z
N MET A 1 -30.95 -8.49 9.56
CA MET A 1 -30.42 -7.19 9.12
C MET A 1 -29.39 -7.47 8.04
N GLN A 2 -29.72 -7.23 6.77
CA GLN A 2 -28.75 -7.30 5.68
C GLN A 2 -27.94 -6.01 5.74
N THR A 3 -26.66 -6.12 6.08
CA THR A 3 -25.72 -5.01 5.96
C THR A 3 -25.64 -4.64 4.47
N ALA A 4 -25.90 -3.37 4.16
CA ALA A 4 -25.63 -2.85 2.83
C ALA A 4 -24.15 -3.15 2.51
N GLN A 5 -23.89 -3.73 1.35
CA GLN A 5 -22.54 -4.06 0.93
C GLN A 5 -21.82 -2.75 0.63
N GLU A 6 -21.14 -2.18 1.63
CA GLU A 6 -20.38 -0.96 1.50
C GLU A 6 -19.32 -1.17 0.41
N LYS A 7 -19.39 -0.34 -0.63
CA LYS A 7 -18.45 -0.40 -1.73
C LYS A 7 -17.06 -0.07 -1.18
N GLN A 8 -16.06 -0.89 -1.50
CA GLN A 8 -14.68 -0.69 -1.07
C GLN A 8 -13.83 -0.31 -2.27
N LEU A 9 -12.96 0.67 -2.09
CA LEU A 9 -11.95 1.07 -3.06
C LEU A 9 -10.66 0.32 -2.74
N ARG A 10 -10.17 -0.46 -3.69
CA ARG A 10 -8.89 -1.17 -3.57
C ARG A 10 -7.99 -0.86 -4.76
N TYR A 11 -6.73 -0.56 -4.47
CA TYR A 11 -5.70 -0.36 -5.48
C TYR A 11 -4.37 -0.98 -5.01
N GLN A 12 -3.47 -1.16 -5.96
CA GLN A 12 -2.17 -1.78 -5.75
C GLN A 12 -1.07 -0.81 -6.18
N ILE A 13 -0.01 -0.73 -5.39
CA ILE A 13 1.13 0.15 -5.64
C ILE A 13 2.44 -0.58 -5.40
N GLN A 14 3.49 -0.14 -6.08
CA GLN A 14 4.86 -0.56 -5.85
C GLN A 14 5.80 0.64 -5.78
N CYS A 15 6.90 0.46 -5.07
CA CYS A 15 8.11 1.27 -5.11
C CYS A 15 9.27 0.27 -5.26
N PRO A 16 9.78 0.02 -6.49
CA PRO A 16 10.67 -1.11 -6.76
C PRO A 16 11.95 -1.13 -5.91
N GLY A 17 12.52 0.04 -5.61
CA GLY A 17 13.73 0.19 -4.78
C GLY A 17 13.49 0.08 -3.27
N LEU A 18 12.24 -0.09 -2.82
CA LEU A 18 11.90 -0.11 -1.41
C LEU A 18 12.22 -1.50 -0.80
N PRO A 19 13.07 -1.59 0.25
CA PRO A 19 13.39 -2.86 0.88
C PRO A 19 12.17 -3.51 1.56
N LEU A 20 12.16 -4.85 1.66
CA LEU A 20 11.09 -5.61 2.32
C LEU A 20 10.77 -5.10 3.73
N ALA A 21 11.80 -4.81 4.52
CA ALA A 21 11.61 -4.32 5.88
C ALA A 21 10.83 -3.00 5.89
N VAL A 22 11.11 -2.12 4.94
CA VAL A 22 10.44 -0.83 4.81
C VAL A 22 9.02 -1.00 4.29
N TYR A 23 8.78 -1.91 3.33
CA TYR A 23 7.41 -2.30 2.94
C TYR A 23 6.55 -2.76 4.13
N ARG A 24 7.13 -3.55 5.04
CA ARG A 24 6.44 -4.00 6.26
C ARG A 24 6.13 -2.84 7.20
N GLU A 25 7.04 -1.88 7.31
CA GLU A 25 6.85 -0.65 8.09
C GLU A 25 5.73 0.22 7.50
N VAL A 26 5.73 0.44 6.18
CA VAL A 26 4.66 1.14 5.46
C VAL A 26 3.31 0.49 5.75
N ALA A 27 3.22 -0.84 5.60
CA ALA A 27 2.00 -1.58 5.89
C ALA A 27 1.56 -1.44 7.35
N ALA A 28 2.51 -1.41 8.30
CA ALA A 28 2.21 -1.21 9.71
C ALA A 28 1.63 0.20 9.98
N HIS A 29 2.19 1.24 9.38
CA HIS A 29 1.68 2.62 9.51
C HIS A 29 0.32 2.80 8.85
N LEU A 30 0.10 2.24 7.66
CA LEU A 30 -1.18 2.30 6.96
C LEU A 30 -2.30 1.64 7.78
N ARG A 31 -2.03 0.50 8.45
CA ARG A 31 -3.00 -0.16 9.34
C ARG A 31 -3.39 0.63 10.58
N GLN A 32 -2.63 1.68 10.94
CA GLN A 32 -2.99 2.57 12.03
C GLN A 32 -4.00 3.65 11.62
N VAL A 33 -4.27 3.78 10.32
CA VAL A 33 -5.32 4.67 9.82
C VAL A 33 -6.64 3.92 9.91
N GLU A 34 -7.59 4.48 10.65
CA GLU A 34 -8.92 3.90 10.83
C GLU A 34 -9.58 3.62 9.48
N GLY A 35 -10.17 2.44 9.31
CA GLY A 35 -10.83 2.03 8.07
C GLY A 35 -9.90 1.60 6.93
N VAL A 36 -8.57 1.63 7.11
CA VAL A 36 -7.60 1.15 6.11
C VAL A 36 -7.21 -0.30 6.35
N GLU A 37 -7.36 -1.10 5.31
CA GLU A 37 -6.76 -2.43 5.21
C GLU A 37 -5.61 -2.42 4.22
N THR A 38 -4.55 -3.17 4.52
CA THR A 38 -3.40 -3.31 3.62
C THR A 38 -2.62 -4.60 3.85
N GLY A 39 -1.93 -5.04 2.81
CA GLY A 39 -1.02 -6.18 2.85
C GLY A 39 0.01 -6.15 1.73
N LEU A 40 1.00 -7.01 1.86
CA LEU A 40 2.07 -7.15 0.86
C LEU A 40 1.60 -8.01 -0.31
N ILE A 41 2.06 -7.68 -1.50
CA ILE A 41 1.92 -8.50 -2.71
C ILE A 41 3.19 -9.35 -2.84
N PRO A 42 3.08 -10.69 -2.98
CA PRO A 42 4.25 -11.53 -3.20
C PRO A 42 5.04 -11.12 -4.44
N GLN A 43 6.37 -11.24 -4.40
CA GLN A 43 7.21 -11.02 -5.57
C GLN A 43 6.95 -12.13 -6.61
N GLN A 44 6.77 -11.73 -7.87
CA GLN A 44 6.53 -12.65 -9.00
C GLN A 44 7.76 -12.80 -9.92
N SER A 45 8.81 -12.00 -9.69
CA SER A 45 10.07 -12.15 -10.43
C SER A 45 10.62 -13.57 -10.29
N GLN A 46 10.94 -14.18 -11.43
CA GLN A 46 11.59 -15.50 -11.48
C GLN A 46 13.11 -15.41 -11.31
N ARG A 47 13.66 -14.18 -11.21
CA ARG A 47 15.08 -13.93 -11.01
C ARG A 47 15.28 -13.31 -9.64
N PHE A 48 16.26 -13.84 -8.91
CA PHE A 48 16.66 -13.28 -7.64
C PHE A 48 17.73 -12.22 -7.86
N ASP A 49 17.43 -10.97 -7.50
CA ASP A 49 18.37 -9.87 -7.44
C ASP A 49 18.35 -9.28 -6.01
N TYR A 50 19.53 -9.06 -5.43
CA TYR A 50 19.66 -8.45 -4.12
C TYR A 50 19.24 -6.98 -4.11
N SER A 51 19.27 -6.29 -5.25
CA SER A 51 18.78 -4.91 -5.35
C SER A 51 17.27 -4.81 -5.54
N ASP A 52 16.59 -5.91 -5.87
CA ASP A 52 15.14 -5.93 -6.03
C ASP A 52 14.44 -6.10 -4.69
N SER A 53 13.25 -5.50 -4.56
CA SER A 53 12.40 -5.80 -3.41
C SER A 53 11.97 -7.27 -3.41
N GLN A 54 12.01 -7.89 -2.23
CA GLN A 54 11.53 -9.27 -2.03
C GLN A 54 9.99 -9.40 -2.05
N VAL A 55 9.27 -8.29 -2.31
CA VAL A 55 7.82 -8.21 -2.52
C VAL A 55 7.52 -7.44 -3.79
N GLY A 56 6.38 -7.73 -4.41
CA GLY A 56 5.93 -7.05 -5.63
C GLY A 56 5.27 -5.69 -5.36
N GLY A 57 4.85 -5.41 -4.12
CA GLY A 57 4.20 -4.17 -3.76
C GLY A 57 3.28 -4.27 -2.55
N LEU A 58 2.32 -3.35 -2.47
CA LEU A 58 1.27 -3.26 -1.46
C LEU A 58 -0.09 -3.19 -2.16
N TRP A 59 -1.11 -3.74 -1.51
CA TRP A 59 -2.50 -3.34 -1.79
C TRP A 59 -3.01 -2.48 -0.64
N ILE A 60 -3.83 -1.48 -0.95
CA ILE A 60 -4.49 -0.60 0.01
C ILE A 60 -5.99 -0.64 -0.29
N GLN A 61 -6.79 -0.76 0.75
CA GLN A 61 -8.25 -0.80 0.66
C GLN A 61 -8.88 0.06 1.75
N TYR A 62 -9.91 0.81 1.39
CA TYR A 62 -10.74 1.60 2.31
C TYR A 62 -12.16 1.79 1.73
N PRO A 63 -13.18 2.12 2.55
CA PRO A 63 -14.57 2.28 2.09
C PRO A 63 -14.76 3.45 1.10
N ASP A 64 -15.80 3.41 0.25
CA ASP A 64 -16.09 4.48 -0.75
C ASP A 64 -16.43 5.84 -0.09
N GLY A 65 -16.88 5.81 1.17
CA GLY A 65 -17.12 6.99 2.02
C GLY A 65 -15.95 7.34 2.95
N PHE A 66 -14.72 6.97 2.58
CA PHE A 66 -13.54 7.14 3.43
C PHE A 66 -13.35 8.60 3.86
N ASP A 67 -13.16 8.80 5.17
CA ASP A 67 -12.95 10.12 5.76
C ASP A 67 -11.75 10.84 5.11
N LEU A 68 -11.93 12.13 4.81
CA LEU A 68 -10.93 12.92 4.10
C LEU A 68 -9.62 13.03 4.89
N ALA A 69 -9.70 13.22 6.22
CA ALA A 69 -8.51 13.32 7.04
C ALA A 69 -7.75 11.98 7.13
N CYS A 70 -8.48 10.87 7.12
CA CYS A 70 -7.90 9.53 7.01
C CYS A 70 -7.22 9.34 5.65
N ARG A 71 -7.84 9.80 4.56
CA ARG A 71 -7.23 9.78 3.22
C ARG A 71 -5.95 10.61 3.13
N GLU A 72 -5.97 11.83 3.64
CA GLU A 72 -4.77 12.68 3.71
C GLU A 72 -3.66 12.06 4.58
N ARG A 73 -4.02 11.28 5.60
CA ARG A 73 -3.04 10.54 6.41
C ARG A 73 -2.39 9.41 5.61
N VAL A 74 -3.14 8.67 4.81
CA VAL A 74 -2.59 7.68 3.86
C VAL A 74 -1.63 8.37 2.90
N ASP A 75 -2.03 9.49 2.29
CA ASP A 75 -1.21 10.22 1.32
C ASP A 75 0.10 10.73 1.96
N ARG A 76 0.06 11.24 3.20
CA ARG A 76 1.25 11.67 3.93
C ARG A 76 2.19 10.52 4.27
N ILE A 77 1.66 9.35 4.65
CA ILE A 77 2.46 8.15 4.88
C ILE A 77 3.18 7.78 3.60
N LEU A 78 2.46 7.67 2.47
CA LEU A 78 3.05 7.30 1.18
C LEU A 78 4.09 8.33 0.73
N ALA A 79 3.79 9.62 0.82
CA ALA A 79 4.72 10.69 0.46
C ALA A 79 6.05 10.60 1.24
N TYR A 80 5.99 10.37 2.56
CA TYR A 80 7.18 10.27 3.40
C TYR A 80 8.16 9.17 2.93
N TYR A 81 7.65 8.00 2.55
CA TYR A 81 8.49 6.92 2.00
C TYR A 81 8.86 7.15 0.55
N GLY A 82 7.96 7.74 -0.25
CA GLY A 82 8.21 8.08 -1.64
C GLY A 82 9.40 9.03 -1.81
N ASP A 83 9.47 10.06 -0.97
CA ASP A 83 10.57 11.03 -0.96
C ASP A 83 11.95 10.41 -0.66
N ARG A 84 11.99 9.26 0.02
CA ARG A 84 13.24 8.61 0.49
C ARG A 84 13.69 7.46 -0.40
N TYR A 85 12.75 6.73 -0.99
CA TYR A 85 13.04 5.46 -1.66
C TYR A 85 12.63 5.45 -3.15
N GLY A 86 11.92 6.48 -3.62
CA GLY A 86 11.45 6.59 -5.00
C GLY A 86 9.93 6.62 -5.09
N ALA A 87 9.42 7.06 -6.25
CA ALA A 87 8.00 7.24 -6.47
C ALA A 87 7.20 5.93 -6.31
N TRP A 88 5.98 6.05 -5.80
CA TRP A 88 4.99 4.97 -5.85
C TRP A 88 4.37 4.91 -7.24
N GLU A 89 4.30 3.70 -7.78
CA GLU A 89 3.70 3.40 -9.08
C GLU A 89 2.44 2.58 -8.85
N LEU A 90 1.36 2.93 -9.55
CA LEU A 90 0.15 2.11 -9.57
C LEU A 90 0.43 0.83 -10.36
N LEU A 91 0.18 -0.31 -9.72
CA LEU A 91 0.13 -1.59 -10.41
C LEU A 91 -1.21 -1.67 -11.13
N SER A 92 -1.16 -1.52 -12.45
CA SER A 92 -2.31 -1.79 -13.33
C SER A 92 -2.58 -3.29 -13.30
N GLN A 93 -3.84 -3.69 -13.10
CA GLN A 93 -4.26 -5.08 -13.31
C GLN A 93 -4.32 -5.42 -14.79
#